data_AF-A0A7W2S4L3-F1
#
_entry.id   AF-A0A7W2S4L3-F1
#
_cell.length_a   1.000
_cell.length_b   1.000
_cell.length_c   1.000
_cell.angle_alpha   90.00
_cell.angle_beta   90.00
_cell.angle_gamma   90.00
#
_symmetry.space_group_name_H-M   'P 1'
#
loop_
_entity.id
_entity.type
_entity.pdbx_description
1 polymer ?
#
loop_
_entity_poly.entity_id
_entity_poly.type
_entity_poly.pdbx_seq_one_letter_code
_entity_poly.pdbx_strand_id
1 'polypeptide(L)'
;MLNDTKQQLEKINEVSRQLLSHLLTMQNKLKEIKTDINASNNDDSNSSGLITDQELIELVATRHRLIHCLFEQNTHEEISKELNLLNRMIPLDTELSKHSEVCKQILAEHVIRLKKRKKISKSYQKY
;
A
#
# COMPACT_ATOMS: atom_id res chain seq x y z
N MET A 1 13.49 20.67 -24.26
CA MET A 1 12.46 20.10 -23.37
C MET A 1 12.70 18.62 -23.00
N LEU A 2 13.92 18.08 -23.12
CA LEU A 2 14.22 16.67 -22.76
C LEU A 2 14.25 16.38 -21.23
N ASN A 3 14.37 17.41 -20.39
CA ASN A 3 14.49 17.21 -18.94
C ASN A 3 13.15 16.91 -18.24
N ASP A 4 12.01 17.18 -18.88
CA ASP A 4 10.70 17.02 -18.23
C ASP A 4 10.30 15.54 -18.13
N THR A 5 10.41 14.78 -19.24
CA THR A 5 10.05 13.35 -19.27
C THR A 5 10.87 12.52 -18.27
N LYS A 6 12.19 12.77 -18.21
CA LYS A 6 13.09 12.09 -17.28
C LYS A 6 12.71 12.38 -15.82
N GLN A 7 12.50 13.66 -15.48
CA GLN A 7 12.11 14.07 -14.13
C GLN A 7 10.75 13.51 -13.72
N GLN A 8 9.78 13.47 -14.64
CA GLN A 8 8.47 12.88 -14.40
C GLN A 8 8.58 11.38 -14.12
N LEU A 9 9.36 10.63 -14.91
CA LEU A 9 9.60 9.20 -14.70
C LEU A 9 10.36 8.91 -13.40
N GLU A 10 11.37 9.72 -13.06
CA GLU A 10 12.07 9.61 -11.77
C GLU A 10 11.10 9.81 -10.61
N LYS A 11 10.23 10.81 -10.69
CA LYS A 11 9.22 11.11 -9.67
C LYS A 11 8.18 10.00 -9.54
N ILE A 12 7.72 9.41 -10.64
CA ILE A 12 6.80 8.25 -10.61
C ILE A 12 7.46 7.07 -9.91
N ASN A 13 8.70 6.76 -10.25
CA ASN A 13 9.46 5.67 -9.63
C ASN A 13 9.69 5.93 -8.13
N GLU A 14 9.98 7.16 -7.74
CA GLU A 14 10.18 7.54 -6.34
C GLU A 14 8.88 7.41 -5.53
N VAL A 15 7.76 7.94 -6.02
CA VAL A 15 6.45 7.75 -5.37
C VAL A 15 6.09 6.26 -5.28
N SER A 16 6.43 5.47 -6.29
CA SER A 16 6.21 4.01 -6.27
C SER A 16 7.03 3.31 -5.17
N ARG A 17 8.28 3.75 -4.93
CA ARG A 17 9.11 3.25 -3.81
C ARG A 17 8.54 3.65 -2.46
N GLN A 18 8.04 4.87 -2.32
CA GLN A 18 7.40 5.34 -1.09
C GLN A 18 6.14 4.52 -0.78
N LEU A 19 5.29 4.27 -1.79
CA LEU A 19 4.14 3.39 -1.68
C LEU A 19 4.52 1.98 -1.23
N LEU A 20 5.58 1.41 -1.81
CA LEU A 20 6.04 0.08 -1.46
C LEU A 20 6.54 0.00 -0.02
N SER A 21 7.36 0.98 0.40
CA SER A 21 7.84 1.10 1.77
C SER A 21 6.67 1.18 2.77
N HIS A 22 5.64 1.95 2.42
CA HIS A 22 4.44 2.10 3.25
C HIS A 22 3.65 0.77 3.33
N LEU A 23 3.43 0.09 2.19
CA LEU A 23 2.76 -1.21 2.17
C LEU A 23 3.51 -2.27 3.00
N LEU A 24 4.84 -2.30 2.92
CA LEU A 24 5.67 -3.21 3.72
C LEU A 24 5.55 -2.93 5.22
N THR A 25 5.58 -1.65 5.60
CA THR A 25 5.40 -1.22 6.99
C THR A 25 4.02 -1.62 7.52
N MET A 26 2.97 -1.40 6.74
CA MET A 26 1.61 -1.81 7.07
C MET A 26 1.49 -3.34 7.18
N GLN A 27 2.09 -4.08 6.26
CA GLN A 27 2.09 -5.54 6.27
C GLN A 27 2.75 -6.09 7.55
N ASN A 28 3.86 -5.50 7.99
CA ASN A 28 4.56 -5.92 9.21
C ASN A 28 3.69 -5.66 10.45
N LYS A 29 3.10 -4.46 10.57
CA LYS A 29 2.15 -4.13 11.64
C LYS A 29 0.96 -5.09 11.68
N LEU A 30 0.39 -5.42 10.52
CA LEU A 30 -0.72 -6.37 10.44
C LEU A 30 -0.31 -7.79 10.87
N LYS A 31 0.93 -8.22 10.62
CA LYS A 31 1.46 -9.51 11.08
C LYS A 31 1.71 -9.51 12.59
N GLU A 32 2.21 -8.43 13.17
CA GLU A 32 2.41 -8.31 14.63
C GLU A 32 1.08 -8.49 15.38
N ILE A 33 0.01 -7.84 14.91
CA ILE A 33 -1.35 -8.01 15.44
C ILE A 33 -1.82 -9.49 15.36
N LYS A 34 -1.37 -10.27 14.38
CA LYS A 34 -1.70 -11.71 14.29
C LYS A 34 -1.04 -12.53 15.41
N THR A 35 0.06 -12.03 16.00
CA THR A 35 0.89 -12.73 16.98
C THR A 35 0.49 -12.36 18.42
N ASP A 36 0.23 -11.08 18.70
CA ASP A 36 -0.10 -10.61 20.05
C ASP A 36 -1.50 -10.97 20.53
N ILE A 37 -2.39 -11.39 19.64
CA ILE A 37 -3.77 -11.75 20.01
C ILE A 37 -3.86 -13.07 20.84
N ASN A 38 -2.74 -13.76 21.06
CA ASN A 38 -2.63 -14.86 22.03
C ASN A 38 -2.20 -14.41 23.44
N ALA A 39 -1.81 -13.14 23.63
CA ALA A 39 -1.44 -12.57 24.92
C ALA A 39 -2.23 -11.28 25.17
N SER A 40 -3.03 -11.29 26.23
CA SER A 40 -3.75 -10.14 26.78
C SER A 40 -5.06 -9.74 26.09
N ASN A 41 -6.15 -10.11 26.76
CA ASN A 41 -7.40 -9.35 26.72
C ASN A 41 -7.13 -7.94 27.28
N ASN A 42 -7.74 -6.93 26.65
CA ASN A 42 -7.76 -5.52 27.05
C ASN A 42 -6.52 -4.71 26.64
N ASP A 43 -6.51 -4.22 25.42
CA ASP A 43 -6.14 -2.81 25.21
C ASP A 43 -6.86 -2.27 23.96
N ASP A 44 -7.76 -1.31 24.19
CA ASP A 44 -8.42 -0.49 23.15
C ASP A 44 -7.48 0.63 22.65
N SER A 45 -6.18 0.54 22.92
CA SER A 45 -5.18 1.49 22.46
C SER A 45 -4.55 1.01 21.16
N ASN A 46 -5.06 1.45 20.01
CA ASN A 46 -4.19 1.45 18.81
C ASN A 46 -4.57 2.52 17.78
N SER A 47 -4.36 3.78 18.12
CA SER A 47 -4.32 4.87 17.12
C SER A 47 -2.96 5.57 17.01
N SER A 48 -1.96 5.20 17.81
CA SER A 48 -0.71 6.00 17.92
C SER A 48 0.41 5.61 16.94
N GLY A 49 0.16 4.74 15.96
CA GLY A 49 1.20 4.27 15.03
C GLY A 49 0.85 4.37 13.54
N LEU A 50 -0.31 4.94 13.18
CA LEU A 50 -0.72 5.03 11.79
C LEU A 50 -0.01 6.21 11.14
N ILE A 51 1.05 5.93 10.38
CA ILE A 51 1.25 6.68 9.14
C ILE A 51 -0.10 6.56 8.42
N THR A 52 -0.78 7.69 8.27
CA THR A 52 -2.24 7.68 8.14
C THR A 52 -2.66 7.04 6.82
N ASP A 53 -3.78 6.30 6.79
CA ASP A 53 -4.39 5.81 5.55
C ASP A 53 -4.50 6.93 4.49
N GLN A 54 -4.61 8.18 4.97
CA GLN A 54 -4.58 9.40 4.19
C GLN A 54 -3.27 9.60 3.38
N GLU A 55 -2.10 9.41 3.98
CA GLU A 55 -0.82 9.52 3.25
C GLU A 55 -0.69 8.46 2.15
N LEU A 56 -1.18 7.24 2.41
CA LEU A 56 -1.21 6.18 1.40
C LEU A 56 -2.14 6.55 0.23
N ILE A 57 -3.34 7.07 0.54
CA ILE A 57 -4.29 7.56 -0.47
C ILE A 57 -3.68 8.68 -1.31
N GLU A 58 -3.01 9.65 -0.67
CA GLU A 58 -2.35 10.77 -1.34
C GLU A 58 -1.21 10.33 -2.27
N LEU A 59 -0.39 9.36 -1.84
CA LEU A 59 0.66 8.79 -2.68
C LEU A 59 0.10 8.04 -3.89
N VAL A 60 -0.99 7.27 -3.71
CA VAL A 60 -1.67 6.58 -4.83
C VAL A 60 -2.23 7.58 -5.82
N ALA A 61 -2.94 8.60 -5.34
CA ALA A 61 -3.49 9.66 -6.18
C ALA A 61 -2.39 10.42 -6.92
N THR A 62 -1.28 10.74 -6.22
CA THR A 62 -0.13 11.41 -6.80
C THR A 62 0.51 10.59 -7.91
N ARG A 63 0.75 9.28 -7.67
CA ARG A 63 1.30 8.37 -8.68
C ARG A 63 0.39 8.30 -9.91
N HIS A 64 -0.91 8.13 -9.69
CA HIS A 64 -1.90 8.06 -10.78
C HIS A 64 -1.87 9.33 -11.64
N ARG A 65 -1.90 10.51 -11.00
CA ARG A 65 -1.82 11.80 -11.69
C ARG A 65 -0.53 11.94 -12.49
N LEU A 66 0.62 11.59 -11.90
CA LEU A 66 1.92 11.71 -12.58
C LEU A 66 1.99 10.82 -13.83
N ILE A 67 1.49 9.58 -13.75
CA ILE A 67 1.42 8.68 -14.91
C ILE A 67 0.52 9.26 -15.99
N HIS A 68 -0.65 9.78 -15.61
CA HIS A 68 -1.56 10.41 -16.55
C HIS A 68 -0.90 11.60 -17.27
N CYS A 69 -0.32 12.53 -16.51
CA CYS A 69 0.38 13.68 -17.07
C CYS A 69 1.54 13.28 -17.97
N LEU A 70 2.31 12.24 -17.61
CA LEU A 70 3.42 11.75 -18.44
C LEU A 70 2.94 11.37 -19.84
N PHE A 71 1.86 10.59 -19.95
CA PHE A 71 1.34 10.13 -21.24
C PHE A 71 0.54 11.20 -22.00
N GLU A 72 -0.03 12.19 -21.32
CA GLU A 72 -0.70 13.33 -21.97
C GLU A 72 0.29 14.35 -22.54
N GLN A 73 1.40 14.58 -21.85
CA GLN A 73 2.32 15.68 -22.17
C GLN A 73 3.49 15.27 -23.05
N ASN A 74 3.80 13.97 -23.13
CA ASN A 74 4.98 13.48 -23.83
C ASN A 74 4.60 12.52 -24.94
N THR A 75 5.32 12.59 -26.05
CA THR A 75 5.19 11.64 -27.15
C THR A 75 5.82 10.29 -26.81
N HIS A 76 5.43 9.25 -27.54
CA HIS A 76 6.04 7.92 -27.43
C HIS A 76 7.56 7.96 -27.63
N GLU A 77 8.05 8.77 -28.58
CA GLU A 77 9.48 8.90 -28.85
C GLU A 77 10.25 9.52 -27.67
N GLU A 78 9.66 10.50 -27.00
CA GLU A 78 10.27 11.14 -25.82
C GLU A 78 10.33 10.19 -24.64
N ILE A 79 9.25 9.46 -24.36
CA ILE A 79 9.20 8.45 -23.30
C ILE A 79 10.19 7.31 -23.60
N SER A 80 10.29 6.88 -24.87
CA SER A 80 11.17 5.80 -25.29
C SER A 80 12.66 6.12 -25.11
N LYS A 81 13.05 7.40 -25.11
CA LYS A 81 14.44 7.81 -24.81
C LYS A 81 14.84 7.47 -23.38
N GLU A 82 13.87 7.42 -22.47
CA GLU A 82 14.06 7.11 -21.05
C GLU A 82 13.65 5.67 -20.71
N LEU A 83 13.82 4.73 -21.65
CA LEU A 83 13.43 3.32 -21.51
C LEU A 83 13.93 2.66 -20.22
N ASN A 84 15.13 3.03 -19.74
CA ASN A 84 15.66 2.50 -18.48
C ASN A 84 14.75 2.85 -17.29
N LEU A 85 14.29 4.09 -17.20
CA LEU A 85 13.42 4.56 -16.13
C LEU A 85 12.01 3.99 -16.26
N LEU A 86 11.50 3.88 -17.50
CA LEU A 86 10.22 3.22 -17.77
C LEU A 86 10.26 1.74 -17.35
N ASN A 87 11.32 1.01 -17.69
CA ASN A 87 11.49 -0.39 -17.33
C ASN A 87 11.63 -0.61 -15.82
N ARG A 88 12.06 0.40 -15.04
CA ARG A 88 12.07 0.33 -13.56
C ARG A 88 10.66 0.35 -12.96
N MET A 89 9.67 0.89 -13.67
CA MET A 89 8.29 0.89 -13.19
C MET A 89 7.70 -0.53 -13.12
N ILE A 90 8.09 -1.41 -14.05
CA ILE A 90 7.54 -2.78 -14.15
C ILE A 90 7.76 -3.61 -12.87
N PRO A 91 9.00 -3.77 -12.34
CA PRO A 91 9.21 -4.52 -11.10
C PRO A 91 8.56 -3.82 -9.90
N LEU A 92 8.58 -2.49 -9.85
CA LEU A 92 7.90 -1.73 -8.77
C LEU A 92 6.40 -2.00 -8.76
N ASP A 93 5.76 -2.01 -9.92
CA ASP A 93 4.32 -2.28 -10.05
C ASP A 93 4.00 -3.73 -9.67
N THR A 94 4.86 -4.67 -10.07
CA THR A 94 4.75 -6.07 -9.69
C THR A 94 4.83 -6.25 -8.17
N GLU A 95 5.79 -5.60 -7.52
CA GLU A 95 5.95 -5.63 -6.07
C GLU A 95 4.78 -4.95 -5.35
N LEU A 96 4.34 -3.79 -5.81
CA LEU A 96 3.18 -3.07 -5.25
C LEU A 96 1.92 -3.93 -5.32
N SER A 97 1.62 -4.56 -6.47
CA SER A 97 0.47 -5.46 -6.60
C SER A 97 0.58 -6.66 -5.67
N LYS A 98 1.76 -7.30 -5.61
CA LYS A 98 2.00 -8.45 -4.73
C LYS A 98 1.77 -8.09 -3.26
N HIS A 99 2.36 -7.00 -2.79
CA HIS A 99 2.23 -6.59 -1.39
C HIS A 99 0.83 -6.09 -1.05
N SER A 100 0.15 -5.42 -1.98
CA SER A 100 -1.26 -5.04 -1.84
C SER A 100 -2.16 -6.27 -1.65
N GLU A 101 -2.00 -7.31 -2.47
CA GLU A 101 -2.77 -8.55 -2.34
C GLU A 101 -2.52 -9.26 -1.00
N VAL A 102 -1.27 -9.30 -0.55
CA VAL A 102 -0.95 -9.88 0.77
C VAL A 102 -1.63 -9.09 1.89
N CYS A 103 -1.60 -7.75 1.83
CA CYS A 103 -2.30 -6.92 2.82
C CYS A 103 -3.81 -7.17 2.81
N LYS A 104 -4.45 -7.26 1.63
CA LYS A 104 -5.87 -7.59 1.52
C LYS A 104 -6.20 -8.94 2.14
N GLN A 105 -5.37 -9.96 1.90
CA GLN A 105 -5.55 -11.29 2.50
C GLN A 105 -5.46 -11.24 4.02
N ILE A 106 -4.46 -10.57 4.59
CA ILE A 106 -4.30 -10.45 6.05
C ILE A 106 -5.51 -9.72 6.66
N LEU A 107 -5.96 -8.63 6.04
CA LEU A 107 -7.14 -7.89 6.49
C LEU A 107 -8.41 -8.75 6.43
N ALA A 108 -8.62 -9.49 5.35
CA ALA A 108 -9.76 -10.41 5.22
C ALA A 108 -9.75 -11.47 6.33
N GLU A 109 -8.60 -12.08 6.63
CA GLU A 109 -8.44 -13.00 7.75
C GLU A 109 -8.80 -12.34 9.09
N HIS A 110 -8.34 -11.11 9.32
CA HIS A 110 -8.63 -10.36 10.56
C HIS A 110 -10.13 -10.14 10.72
N VAL A 111 -10.81 -9.71 9.66
CA VAL A 111 -12.27 -9.51 9.66
C VAL A 111 -13.02 -10.82 9.95
N ILE A 112 -12.61 -11.93 9.34
CA ILE A 112 -13.22 -13.24 9.59
C ILE A 112 -13.03 -13.64 11.06
N ARG A 113 -11.82 -13.48 11.62
CA ARG A 113 -11.54 -13.81 13.03
C ARG A 113 -12.36 -12.94 13.99
N LEU A 114 -12.47 -11.64 13.74
CA LEU A 114 -13.29 -10.73 14.54
C LEU A 114 -14.77 -11.11 14.52
N LYS A 115 -15.31 -11.48 13.35
CA LYS A 115 -16.69 -11.98 13.23
C LYS A 115 -16.92 -13.25 14.04
N LYS A 116 -15.98 -14.21 14.00
CA LYS A 116 -16.04 -15.44 14.81
C LYS A 116 -16.03 -15.13 16.31
N ARG A 117 -15.15 -14.24 16.76
CA ARG A 117 -15.07 -13.82 18.19
C ARG A 117 -16.35 -13.15 18.67
N LYS A 118 -16.91 -12.20 17.91
CA LYS A 118 -18.18 -11.55 18.24
C LYS A 118 -19.33 -12.55 18.35
N LYS A 119 -19.35 -13.58 17.48
CA LYS A 119 -20.36 -14.65 17.56
C LYS A 119 -20.21 -15.45 18.87
N ILE A 120 -18.99 -15.85 19.22
CA ILE A 120 -18.69 -16.60 20.44
C ILE A 120 -19.06 -15.79 21.69
N SER A 121 -18.60 -14.54 21.78
CA SER A 121 -18.91 -13.65 22.91
C SER A 121 -20.42 -13.47 23.13
N LYS A 122 -21.20 -13.25 22.06
CA LYS A 122 -22.67 -13.18 22.14
C LYS A 122 -23.33 -14.49 22.59
N SER A 123 -22.75 -15.63 22.26
CA SER A 123 -23.25 -16.94 22.70
C SER A 123 -23.01 -17.16 24.20
N TYR A 124 -21.84 -16.75 24.71
CA TYR A 124 -21.54 -16.86 26.14
C TYR A 124 -22.30 -15.87 27.01
N GLN A 125 -22.62 -14.67 26.49
CA GLN A 125 -23.42 -13.67 27.23
C GLN A 125 -24.89 -14.08 27.44
N LYS A 126 -25.35 -15.18 26.82
CA LYS A 126 -26.69 -15.75 27.03
C LYS A 126 -26.76 -16.76 28.18
N TYR A 127 -25.61 -17.18 28.72
CA TYR A 127 -25.49 -18.08 29.86
C TYR A 127 -24.90 -17.32 31.05
#